data_AF-A0A444WXF7-F1
#
_entry.id   AF-A0A444WXF7-F1
#
_cell.length_a   1.000
_cell.length_b   1.000
_cell.length_c   1.000
_cell.angle_alpha   90.00
_cell.angle_beta   90.00
_cell.angle_gamma   90.00
#
_symmetry.space_group_name_H-M   'P 1'
#
loop_
_entity.id
_entity.type
_entity.pdbx_description
1 polymer ?
#
loop_
_entity_poly.entity_id
_entity_poly.type
_entity_poly.pdbx_seq_one_letter_code
_entity_poly.pdbx_strand_id
1 'polypeptide(L)'
;MNNSGPLRTVITGAGIILGGIAALNLASTVTLKTISFVSEKKRKKTALPCMACRGKGFYICKLCKGNATISWSPMYDPIAINPCLCPTCEGNRVQRCLNCLGKGYD
;
A
#
# COMPACT_ATOMS: atom_id res chain seq x y z
N MET A 1 57.06 -2.51 6.13
CA MET A 1 56.00 -2.21 5.14
C MET A 1 54.72 -1.92 5.89
N ASN A 2 54.28 -0.66 5.95
CA ASN A 2 52.89 -0.33 6.30
C ASN A 2 52.58 1.07 5.74
N ASN A 3 52.11 1.11 4.50
CA ASN A 3 51.70 2.34 3.83
C ASN A 3 50.17 2.50 3.98
N SER A 4 49.74 2.82 5.20
CA SER A 4 48.31 2.90 5.58
C SER A 4 47.67 4.28 5.34
N GLY A 5 48.46 5.28 4.96
CA GLY A 5 47.99 6.65 4.65
C GLY A 5 47.00 6.75 3.48
N PRO A 6 47.33 6.25 2.27
CA PRO A 6 46.46 6.41 1.10
C PRO A 6 45.16 5.62 1.21
N LEU A 7 45.19 4.43 1.82
CA LEU A 7 44.00 3.60 2.05
C LEU A 7 43.01 4.30 2.99
N ARG A 8 43.51 4.97 4.04
CA ARG A 8 42.67 5.70 5.01
C ARG A 8 42.00 6.92 4.38
N THR A 9 42.67 7.60 3.47
CA THR A 9 42.11 8.74 2.71
C THR A 9 40.98 8.28 1.78
N VAL A 10 41.17 7.16 1.09
CA VAL A 10 40.12 6.58 0.21
C VAL A 10 38.89 6.17 1.01
N ILE A 11 39.06 5.48 2.14
CA ILE A 11 37.95 5.08 3.02
C ILE A 11 37.20 6.29 3.55
N THR A 12 37.92 7.33 3.97
CA THR A 12 37.32 8.54 4.52
C THR A 12 36.53 9.30 3.44
N GLY A 13 37.10 9.46 2.24
CA GLY A 13 36.41 10.07 1.11
C GLY A 13 35.15 9.31 0.69
N ALA A 14 35.25 7.97 0.61
CA ALA A 14 34.10 7.12 0.31
C ALA A 14 33.01 7.23 1.39
N GLY A 15 33.39 7.27 2.66
CA GLY A 15 32.46 7.45 3.79
C GLY A 15 31.70 8.78 3.73
N ILE A 16 32.36 9.87 3.37
CA ILE A 16 31.73 11.19 3.21
C ILE A 16 30.73 11.18 2.06
N ILE A 17 31.11 10.63 0.91
CA ILE A 17 30.24 10.59 -0.27
C ILE A 17 29.01 9.72 0.00
N LEU A 18 29.21 8.50 0.50
CA LEU A 18 28.10 7.59 0.81
C LEU A 18 27.21 8.13 1.92
N GLY A 19 27.78 8.73 2.96
CA GLY A 19 27.04 9.39 4.02
C GLY A 19 26.19 10.56 3.51
N GLY A 20 26.73 11.38 2.61
CA GLY A 20 26.01 12.48 1.96
C GLY A 20 24.84 11.99 1.10
N ILE A 21 25.06 10.96 0.28
CA ILE A 21 23.99 10.34 -0.53
C ILE A 21 22.89 9.77 0.38
N ALA A 22 23.27 9.05 1.44
CA ALA A 22 22.30 8.49 2.38
C ALA A 22 21.46 9.57 3.07
N ALA A 23 22.11 10.66 3.54
CA ALA A 23 21.43 11.78 4.17
C ALA A 23 20.44 12.48 3.22
N LEU A 24 20.83 12.72 1.97
CA LEU A 24 19.98 13.35 0.97
C LEU A 24 18.75 12.49 0.63
N ASN A 25 18.93 11.18 0.49
CA ASN A 25 17.82 10.25 0.23
C ASN A 25 16.84 10.18 1.40
N LEU A 26 17.35 10.13 2.63
CA LEU A 26 16.53 10.15 3.84
C LEU A 26 15.73 11.45 3.96
N ALA A 27 16.40 12.60 3.83
CA ALA A 27 15.75 13.92 3.88
C ALA A 27 14.66 14.06 2.80
N SER A 28 14.95 13.61 1.58
CA SER A 28 13.98 13.62 0.47
C SER A 28 12.77 12.74 0.75
N THR A 29 12.98 11.52 1.27
CA THR A 29 11.89 10.59 1.59
C THR A 29 10.97 11.14 2.68
N VAL A 30 11.54 11.71 3.73
CA VAL A 30 10.78 12.35 4.81
C VAL A 30 9.95 13.51 4.25
N THR A 31 10.55 14.36 3.44
CA THR A 31 9.88 15.52 2.83
C THR A 31 8.75 15.11 1.88
N LEU A 32 8.94 14.08 1.06
CA LEU A 32 7.88 13.57 0.18
C LEU A 32 6.72 12.95 0.96
N LYS A 33 7.02 12.23 2.06
CA LYS A 33 5.98 11.69 2.95
C LYS A 33 5.18 12.78 3.65
N THR A 34 5.83 13.86 4.10
CA THR A 34 5.11 14.97 4.72
C THR A 34 4.26 15.73 3.72
N ILE A 35 4.78 16.01 2.52
CA ILE A 35 4.02 16.67 1.45
C ILE A 35 2.80 15.83 1.04
N SER A 36 2.99 14.52 0.82
CA SER A 36 1.89 13.62 0.47
C SER A 36 0.84 13.49 1.58
N PHE A 37 1.27 13.45 2.84
CA PHE A 37 0.34 13.44 3.97
C PHE A 37 -0.49 14.72 4.05
N VAL A 38 0.15 15.89 3.92
CA VAL A 38 -0.54 17.18 3.95
C VAL A 38 -1.47 17.34 2.75
N SER A 39 -1.04 16.92 1.55
CA SER A 39 -1.86 16.99 0.34
C SER A 39 -3.08 16.07 0.45
N GLU A 40 -2.94 14.84 0.94
CA GLU A 40 -4.04 13.91 1.15
C GLU A 40 -5.02 14.43 2.22
N LYS A 41 -4.51 15.04 3.31
CA LYS A 41 -5.38 15.64 4.33
C LYS A 41 -6.18 16.82 3.78
N LYS A 42 -5.56 17.67 2.95
CA LYS A 42 -6.24 18.78 2.28
C LYS A 42 -7.25 18.27 1.26
N ARG A 43 -6.89 17.27 0.46
CA ARG A 43 -7.78 16.63 -0.53
C ARG A 43 -8.99 16.02 0.17
N LYS A 44 -8.81 15.26 1.27
CA LYS A 44 -9.93 14.72 2.07
C LYS A 44 -10.93 15.79 2.54
N LYS A 45 -10.48 17.01 2.82
CA LYS A 45 -11.33 18.12 3.27
C LYS A 45 -12.10 18.80 2.12
N THR A 46 -11.56 18.74 0.90
CA THR A 46 -12.02 19.56 -0.24
C THR A 46 -12.62 18.74 -1.37
N ALA A 47 -12.20 17.49 -1.53
CA ALA A 47 -12.68 16.57 -2.54
C ALA A 47 -14.12 16.16 -2.27
N LEU A 48 -14.84 15.92 -3.35
CA LEU A 48 -16.20 15.41 -3.28
C LEU A 48 -16.15 13.95 -2.77
N PRO A 49 -17.16 13.52 -1.99
CA PRO A 49 -17.26 12.12 -1.61
C PRO A 49 -17.38 11.27 -2.88
N CYS A 50 -16.70 10.13 -2.89
CA CYS A 50 -16.78 9.21 -4.03
C CYS A 50 -18.22 8.72 -4.16
N MET A 51 -18.88 9.09 -5.25
CA MET A 51 -20.30 8.82 -5.47
C MET A 51 -20.61 7.33 -5.51
N ALA A 52 -19.68 6.54 -6.07
CA ALA A 52 -19.84 5.10 -6.15
C ALA A 52 -19.99 4.47 -4.77
N CYS A 53 -19.09 4.78 -3.81
CA CYS A 53 -19.12 4.22 -2.45
C CYS A 53 -19.77 5.11 -1.41
N ARG A 54 -20.37 6.22 -1.85
CA ARG A 54 -21.02 7.22 -1.00
C ARG A 54 -20.13 7.67 0.16
N GLY A 55 -18.86 7.94 -0.11
CA GLY A 55 -17.92 8.38 0.92
C GLY A 55 -17.27 7.27 1.77
N LYS A 56 -17.75 6.01 1.69
CA LYS A 56 -17.32 4.95 2.63
C LYS A 56 -15.94 4.37 2.33
N GLY A 57 -15.48 4.42 1.08
CA GLY A 57 -14.24 3.79 0.62
C GLY A 57 -14.33 2.28 0.37
N PHE A 58 -15.37 1.60 0.89
CA PHE A 58 -15.55 0.16 0.79
C PHE A 58 -17.00 -0.20 0.49
N TYR A 59 -17.20 -1.37 -0.11
CA TYR A 59 -18.51 -2.00 -0.27
C TYR A 59 -18.53 -3.33 0.47
N ILE A 60 -19.73 -3.84 0.75
CA ILE A 60 -19.90 -5.27 1.04
C ILE A 60 -19.30 -6.05 -0.14
N CYS A 61 -18.51 -7.08 0.17
CA CYS A 61 -17.87 -7.90 -0.85
C CYS A 61 -18.95 -8.48 -1.78
N LYS A 62 -18.85 -8.16 -3.07
CA LYS A 62 -19.88 -8.57 -4.05
C LYS A 62 -19.90 -10.08 -4.26
N LEU A 63 -18.75 -10.74 -4.09
CA LEU A 63 -18.59 -12.17 -4.32
C LEU A 63 -19.24 -13.00 -3.19
N CYS A 64 -18.84 -12.79 -1.93
CA CYS A 64 -19.39 -13.54 -0.80
C CYS A 64 -20.62 -12.89 -0.15
N LYS A 65 -21.04 -11.71 -0.62
CA LYS A 65 -22.18 -10.93 -0.08
C LYS A 65 -22.07 -10.70 1.44
N GLY A 66 -20.85 -10.60 1.96
CA GLY A 66 -20.58 -10.42 3.39
C GLY A 66 -20.45 -11.71 4.21
N ASN A 67 -20.59 -12.89 3.61
CA ASN A 67 -20.50 -14.18 4.31
C ASN A 67 -19.06 -14.62 4.65
N ALA A 68 -18.04 -13.86 4.22
CA ALA A 68 -16.60 -14.16 4.34
C ALA A 68 -16.12 -15.42 3.59
N THR A 69 -16.99 -16.39 3.34
CA THR A 69 -16.73 -17.63 2.61
C THR A 69 -17.57 -17.73 1.36
N ILE A 70 -17.13 -18.56 0.42
CA ILE A 70 -17.88 -18.94 -0.78
C ILE A 70 -17.87 -20.45 -0.93
N SER A 71 -18.98 -20.99 -1.42
CA SER A 71 -19.06 -22.35 -1.92
C SER A 71 -18.48 -22.35 -3.33
N TRP A 72 -17.31 -22.96 -3.51
CA TRP A 72 -16.62 -22.96 -4.80
C TRP A 72 -15.94 -24.30 -5.07
N SER A 73 -15.92 -24.67 -6.35
CA SER A 73 -15.21 -25.83 -6.88
C SER A 73 -14.54 -25.45 -8.21
N PRO A 74 -13.29 -25.90 -8.46
CA PRO A 74 -12.66 -25.78 -9.77
C PRO A 74 -13.21 -26.78 -10.80
N MET A 75 -13.84 -27.88 -10.36
CA MET A 75 -14.43 -28.89 -11.23
C MET A 75 -15.81 -28.46 -11.71
N TYR A 76 -16.09 -28.73 -12.98
CA TYR A 76 -17.40 -28.50 -13.61
C TYR A 76 -18.51 -29.34 -12.95
N ASP A 77 -18.20 -30.58 -12.57
CA ASP A 77 -19.09 -31.46 -11.79
C ASP A 77 -18.46 -31.80 -10.43
N PRO A 78 -18.69 -30.97 -9.39
CA PRO A 78 -18.07 -31.16 -8.09
C PRO A 78 -18.65 -32.36 -7.33
N ILE A 79 -17.77 -33.32 -7.01
CA ILE A 79 -18.07 -34.39 -6.04
C ILE A 79 -18.27 -33.82 -4.62
N ALA A 80 -17.61 -32.70 -4.30
CA ALA A 80 -17.76 -31.98 -3.04
C ALA A 80 -17.66 -30.47 -3.25
N ILE A 81 -18.50 -29.71 -2.55
CA ILE A 81 -18.45 -28.25 -2.51
C ILE A 81 -18.04 -27.83 -1.09
N ASN A 82 -16.78 -27.43 -0.93
CA ASN A 82 -16.27 -26.97 0.35
C ASN A 82 -16.44 -25.46 0.50
N PRO A 83 -16.82 -24.96 1.69
CA PRO A 83 -16.78 -23.53 1.97
C PRO A 83 -15.32 -23.07 2.02
N CYS A 84 -14.93 -22.21 1.09
CA CYS A 84 -13.60 -21.63 1.02
C CYS A 84 -13.63 -20.17 1.50
N LEU A 85 -12.50 -19.68 2.02
CA LEU A 85 -12.34 -18.26 2.31
C LEU A 85 -12.53 -17.45 1.02
N CYS A 86 -13.30 -16.37 1.08
CA CYS A 86 -13.57 -15.55 -0.10
C CYS A 86 -12.27 -14.87 -0.59
N PRO A 87 -11.81 -15.13 -1.83
CA PRO A 87 -10.54 -14.59 -2.32
C PRO A 87 -10.61 -13.08 -2.60
N THR A 88 -11.80 -12.52 -2.81
CA THR A 88 -11.96 -11.09 -3.13
C THR A 88 -11.86 -10.18 -1.91
N CYS A 89 -12.24 -10.66 -0.73
CA CYS A 89 -12.16 -9.89 0.51
C CYS A 89 -11.26 -10.51 1.57
N GLU A 90 -10.66 -11.66 1.29
CA GLU A 90 -9.81 -12.42 2.23
C GLU A 90 -10.52 -12.63 3.58
N GLY A 91 -11.82 -12.90 3.54
CA GLY A 91 -12.65 -13.05 4.75
C GLY A 91 -13.08 -11.75 5.46
N ASN A 92 -12.61 -10.57 5.04
CA ASN A 92 -12.95 -9.29 5.68
C ASN A 92 -14.39 -8.81 5.44
N ARG A 93 -15.17 -9.54 4.63
CA ARG A 93 -16.59 -9.26 4.28
C ARG A 93 -16.82 -7.99 3.46
N VAL A 94 -15.82 -7.12 3.34
CA VAL A 94 -15.84 -5.88 2.56
C VAL A 94 -14.76 -5.87 1.49
N GLN A 95 -15.05 -5.23 0.37
CA GLN A 95 -14.11 -5.02 -0.74
C GLN A 95 -13.82 -3.52 -0.88
N ARG A 96 -12.54 -3.19 -1.12
CA ARG A 96 -12.11 -1.82 -1.37
C ARG A 96 -12.80 -1.25 -2.63
N CYS A 97 -13.31 -0.03 -2.54
CA CYS A 97 -13.89 0.63 -3.70
C CYS A 97 -12.79 0.96 -4.70
N LEU A 98 -12.89 0.39 -5.91
CA LEU A 98 -11.90 0.59 -6.96
C LEU A 98 -11.91 2.00 -7.57
N ASN A 99 -13.04 2.72 -7.49
CA ASN A 99 -13.14 4.10 -7.99
C ASN A 99 -12.35 5.11 -7.15
N CYS A 100 -12.25 4.91 -5.82
CA CYS A 100 -11.51 5.81 -4.93
C CYS A 100 -10.36 5.12 -4.20
N LEU A 101 -10.04 3.88 -4.57
CA LEU A 101 -9.00 3.05 -3.97
C LEU A 101 -9.05 2.99 -2.44
N GLY A 102 -10.24 3.04 -1.85
CA GLY A 102 -10.42 3.01 -0.39
C GLY A 102 -10.34 4.36 0.32
N LYS A 103 -10.09 5.46 -0.39
CA LYS A 103 -9.99 6.81 0.21
C LYS A 103 -11.36 7.38 0.61
N GLY A 104 -12.41 7.02 -0.14
CA GLY A 104 -13.77 7.52 0.07
C GLY A 104 -14.06 8.86 -0.61
N TYR A 105 -13.10 9.48 -1.28
CA TYR A 105 -13.25 10.73 -2.03
C TYR A 105 -12.50 10.64 -3.36
N ASP A 106 -12.90 11.46 -4.32
CA ASP A 106 -12.29 11.58 -5.65
C ASP A 106 -11.63 12.96 -5.81
#